data_AF-A0A2X1JDG4-F1
#
_entry.id   AF-A0A2X1JDG4-F1
#
_cell.length_a   1.000
_cell.length_b   1.000
_cell.length_c   1.000
_cell.angle_alpha   90.00
_cell.angle_beta   90.00
_cell.angle_gamma   90.00
#
_symmetry.space_group_name_H-M   'P 1'
#
loop_
_entity.id
_entity.type
_entity.pdbx_description
1 polymer ?
#
loop_
_entity_poly.entity_id
_entity_poly.type
_entity_poly.pdbx_seq_one_letter_code
_entity_poly.pdbx_strand_id
1 'polypeptide(L)'
;MRMLPVLPDESLFSRFCRTTTVYGMSPSSLLTIIFNKPDMNVHPILNSGLKAISLHTSESADQLWHEQTLLPLFAWALPISRNEIMDFNTTPARLNRLCRLSNFSLGQRTLLKFCPVCAREDTFSLWCYLLASGASASWGYNLPSASGSA
;
A
#
# COMPACT_ATOMS: atom_id res chain seq x y z
N MET A 1 2.06 15.23 9.11
CA MET A 1 2.77 13.95 8.96
C MET A 1 2.99 13.68 7.48
N ARG A 2 4.16 13.17 7.09
CA ARG A 2 4.47 12.75 5.72
C ARG A 2 4.61 11.23 5.68
N MET A 3 4.11 10.59 4.63
CA MET A 3 4.36 9.16 4.41
C MET A 3 5.84 8.94 4.08
N LEU A 4 6.34 7.74 4.38
CA LEU A 4 7.73 7.38 4.07
C LEU A 4 8.00 7.47 2.56
N PRO A 5 9.23 7.74 2.11
CA PRO A 5 9.57 7.73 0.68
C PRO A 5 9.33 6.33 0.08
N VAL A 6 8.91 6.27 -1.18
CA VAL A 6 8.68 5.01 -1.92
C VAL A 6 9.97 4.19 -2.06
N LEU A 7 9.87 2.87 -1.90
CA LEU A 7 10.94 1.94 -2.29
C LEU A 7 10.76 1.49 -3.75
N PRO A 8 11.81 1.05 -4.46
CA PRO A 8 11.67 0.53 -5.81
C PRO A 8 10.61 -0.58 -5.89
N ASP A 9 9.72 -0.49 -6.89
CA ASP A 9 8.62 -1.43 -7.14
C ASP A 9 7.63 -1.60 -5.96
N GLU A 10 7.62 -0.67 -5.01
CA GLU A 10 6.76 -0.75 -3.83
C GLU A 10 5.32 -0.32 -4.14
N SER A 11 4.38 -1.24 -3.93
CA SER A 11 2.96 -0.94 -3.97
C SER A 11 2.56 0.11 -2.93
N LEU A 12 1.55 0.92 -3.24
CA LEU A 12 1.05 1.94 -2.32
C LEU A 12 0.59 1.34 -0.99
N PHE A 13 -0.04 0.16 -1.02
CA PHE A 13 -0.48 -0.56 0.18
C PHE A 13 0.70 -0.97 1.08
N SER A 14 1.78 -1.50 0.51
CA SER A 14 3.00 -1.81 1.27
C SER A 14 3.56 -0.56 1.96
N ARG A 15 3.59 0.57 1.25
CA ARG A 15 4.02 1.86 1.79
C ARG A 15 3.17 2.32 2.97
N PHE A 16 1.84 2.10 2.94
CA PHE A 16 0.95 2.34 4.08
C PHE A 16 1.36 1.48 5.28
N CYS A 17 1.50 0.16 5.10
CA CYS A 17 1.92 -0.76 6.16
C CYS A 17 3.25 -0.31 6.78
N ARG A 18 4.25 -0.04 5.95
CA ARG A 18 5.57 0.40 6.38
C ARG A 18 5.53 1.73 7.14
N THR A 19 4.75 2.68 6.64
CA THR A 19 4.51 3.97 7.33
C THR A 19 3.91 3.73 8.70
N THR A 20 2.86 2.90 8.83
CA THR A 20 2.26 2.61 10.13
C THR A 20 3.24 1.95 11.10
N THR A 21 4.04 1.01 10.61
CA THR A 21 5.03 0.29 11.43
C THR A 21 6.14 1.20 11.93
N VAL A 22 6.74 2.02 11.06
CA VAL A 22 7.85 2.90 11.44
C VAL A 22 7.41 4.01 12.39
N TYR A 23 6.21 4.58 12.17
CA TYR A 23 5.66 5.59 13.07
C TYR A 23 5.03 5.01 14.34
N GLY A 24 4.97 3.68 14.49
CA GLY A 24 4.37 3.02 15.66
C GLY A 24 2.88 3.34 15.84
N MET A 25 2.16 3.58 14.75
CA MET A 25 0.76 4.02 14.78
C MET A 25 -0.20 2.96 14.26
N SER A 26 -1.45 3.01 14.73
CA SER A 26 -2.49 2.12 14.20
C SER A 26 -2.87 2.52 12.76
N PRO A 27 -3.35 1.57 11.94
CA PRO A 27 -3.88 1.87 10.62
C PRO A 27 -4.97 2.94 10.65
N SER A 28 -5.92 2.86 11.58
CA SER A 28 -7.02 3.82 11.72
C SER A 28 -6.53 5.25 11.98
N SER A 29 -5.46 5.41 12.77
CA SER A 29 -4.85 6.73 13.01
C SER A 29 -4.26 7.31 11.72
N LEU A 30 -3.54 6.49 10.93
CA LEU A 30 -2.97 6.93 9.67
C LEU A 30 -4.07 7.31 8.66
N LEU A 31 -5.12 6.50 8.56
CA LEU A 31 -6.27 6.74 7.68
C LEU A 31 -7.04 7.99 8.07
N THR A 32 -7.15 8.27 9.37
CA THR A 32 -7.73 9.52 9.86
C THR A 32 -6.91 10.73 9.43
N ILE A 33 -5.57 10.64 9.50
CA ILE A 33 -4.69 11.73 9.06
C ILE A 33 -4.82 11.98 7.55
N ILE A 34 -4.84 10.92 6.75
CA ILE A 34 -4.80 11.04 5.27
C ILE A 34 -6.18 11.34 4.69
N PHE A 35 -7.23 10.67 5.16
CA PHE A 35 -8.56 10.71 4.56
C PHE A 35 -9.61 11.40 5.42
N ASN A 36 -9.27 11.84 6.64
CA ASN A 36 -10.22 12.30 7.66
C ASN A 36 -11.31 11.24 7.96
N LYS A 37 -10.98 9.95 7.80
CA LYS A 37 -11.90 8.81 7.96
C LYS A 37 -11.16 7.61 8.57
N PRO A 38 -11.43 7.23 9.84
CA PRO A 38 -10.76 6.10 10.49
C PRO A 38 -11.13 4.74 9.89
N ASP A 39 -12.35 4.62 9.37
CA ASP A 39 -12.93 3.36 8.88
C ASP A 39 -12.73 3.14 7.37
N MET A 40 -11.88 3.96 6.74
CA MET A 40 -11.63 3.84 5.32
C MET A 40 -10.80 2.60 5.01
N ASN A 41 -11.29 1.74 4.12
CA ASN A 41 -10.51 0.60 3.65
C ASN A 41 -9.64 1.00 2.45
N VAL A 42 -8.32 0.77 2.57
CA VAL A 42 -7.39 0.90 1.45
C VAL A 42 -7.27 -0.46 0.78
N HIS A 43 -7.71 -0.55 -0.48
CA HIS A 43 -7.59 -1.78 -1.24
C HIS A 43 -6.12 -2.05 -1.57
N PRO A 44 -5.60 -3.28 -1.40
CA PRO A 44 -4.19 -3.59 -1.68
C PRO A 44 -3.72 -3.45 -3.13
N ILE A 45 -4.64 -3.14 -4.05
CA ILE A 45 -4.44 -3.26 -5.51
C ILE A 45 -5.15 -2.10 -6.24
N LEU A 46 -6.39 -1.81 -5.85
CA LEU A 46 -7.22 -0.76 -6.44
C LEU A 46 -7.30 0.45 -5.49
N ASN A 47 -6.17 1.13 -5.29
CA ASN A 47 -6.10 2.28 -4.40
C ASN A 47 -6.92 3.46 -4.96
N SER A 48 -7.85 3.98 -4.15
CA SER A 48 -8.61 5.20 -4.43
C SER A 48 -8.16 6.35 -3.53
N GLY A 49 -8.59 7.58 -3.83
CA GLY A 49 -8.28 8.73 -2.98
C GLY A 49 -6.83 9.23 -3.14
N LEU A 50 -6.23 8.99 -4.31
CA LEU A 50 -4.84 9.35 -4.60
C LEU A 50 -4.55 10.85 -4.42
N LYS A 51 -5.54 11.72 -4.68
CA LYS A 51 -5.45 13.16 -4.41
C LYS A 51 -5.22 13.48 -2.93
N ALA A 52 -5.86 12.75 -2.01
CA ALA A 52 -5.65 12.95 -0.58
C ALA A 52 -4.27 12.44 -0.18
N ILE A 53 -3.84 11.29 -0.73
CA ILE A 53 -2.53 10.68 -0.45
C ILE A 53 -1.38 11.57 -0.97
N SER A 54 -1.54 12.21 -2.12
CA SER A 54 -0.52 13.11 -2.69
C SER A 54 -0.20 14.30 -1.79
N LEU A 55 -1.14 14.73 -0.92
CA LEU A 55 -0.90 15.78 0.06
C LEU A 55 0.09 15.37 1.16
N HIS A 56 0.29 14.06 1.35
CA HIS A 56 1.16 13.49 2.37
C HIS A 56 2.41 12.81 1.79
N THR A 57 2.64 12.91 0.49
CA THR A 57 3.78 12.30 -0.21
C THR A 57 4.56 13.38 -0.98
N SER A 58 5.63 13.01 -1.67
CA SER A 58 6.32 13.89 -2.63
C SER A 58 5.74 13.78 -4.04
N GLU A 59 5.07 12.67 -4.30
CA GLU A 59 4.54 12.26 -5.59
C GLU A 59 3.13 12.85 -5.81
N SER A 60 2.88 13.29 -7.04
CA SER A 60 1.54 13.71 -7.46
C SER A 60 0.56 12.52 -7.52
N ALA A 61 -0.74 12.80 -7.54
CA ALA A 61 -1.76 11.75 -7.68
C ALA A 61 -1.56 10.90 -8.95
N ASP A 62 -1.14 11.53 -10.06
CA ASP A 62 -0.83 10.86 -11.32
C ASP A 62 0.41 9.94 -11.22
N GLN A 63 1.47 10.39 -10.54
CA GLN A 63 2.64 9.54 -10.28
C GLN A 63 2.28 8.35 -9.40
N LEU A 64 1.54 8.58 -8.31
CA LEU A 64 1.05 7.50 -7.44
C LEU A 64 0.23 6.49 -8.25
N TRP A 65 -0.65 6.97 -9.12
CA TRP A 65 -1.48 6.14 -9.99
C TRP A 65 -0.63 5.27 -10.92
N HIS A 66 0.37 5.86 -11.58
CA HIS A 66 1.22 5.17 -12.54
C HIS A 66 2.22 4.19 -11.92
N GLU A 67 2.82 4.56 -10.79
CA GLU A 67 4.01 3.88 -10.26
C GLU A 67 3.69 2.94 -9.10
N GLN A 68 2.62 3.20 -8.34
CA GLN A 68 2.33 2.49 -7.10
C GLN A 68 0.97 1.78 -7.07
N THR A 69 0.22 1.81 -8.18
CA THR A 69 -1.06 1.09 -8.31
C THR A 69 -1.09 0.19 -9.53
N LEU A 70 -1.99 -0.79 -9.52
CA LEU A 70 -2.26 -1.63 -10.68
C LEU A 70 -3.36 -1.05 -11.60
N LEU A 71 -3.91 0.13 -11.30
CA LEU A 71 -4.94 0.77 -12.12
C LEU A 71 -4.52 0.99 -13.59
N PRO A 72 -3.27 1.32 -13.93
CA PRO A 72 -2.83 1.42 -15.33
C PRO A 72 -3.04 0.12 -16.12
N LEU A 73 -2.78 -1.03 -15.48
CA LEU A 73 -2.97 -2.34 -16.09
C LEU A 73 -4.46 -2.61 -16.36
N PHE A 74 -5.34 -2.29 -15.41
CA PHE A 74 -6.79 -2.41 -15.59
C PHE A 74 -7.32 -1.45 -16.66
N ALA A 75 -6.82 -0.21 -16.68
CA ALA A 75 -7.19 0.80 -17.68
C ALA A 75 -6.80 0.37 -19.11
N TRP A 76 -5.67 -0.33 -19.25
CA TRP A 76 -5.25 -0.93 -20.52
C TRP A 76 -6.11 -2.13 -20.90
N ALA A 77 -6.37 -3.04 -19.96
CA ALA A 77 -7.13 -4.27 -20.21
C ALA A 77 -8.64 -4.04 -20.43
N LEU A 78 -9.19 -2.93 -19.91
CA LEU A 78 -10.63 -2.63 -19.91
C LEU A 78 -10.91 -1.28 -20.62
N PRO A 79 -10.75 -1.20 -21.95
CA PRO A 79 -10.81 0.06 -22.69
C PRO A 79 -12.18 0.77 -22.57
N ILE A 80 -13.27 0.02 -22.43
CA ILE A 80 -14.63 0.57 -22.26
C ILE A 80 -14.75 1.36 -20.94
N SER A 81 -14.08 0.89 -19.89
CA SER A 81 -14.12 1.49 -18.55
C SER A 81 -12.93 2.39 -18.26
N ARG A 82 -12.01 2.56 -19.22
CA ARG A 82 -10.72 3.25 -19.05
C ARG A 82 -10.87 4.65 -18.46
N ASN A 83 -11.73 5.48 -19.06
CA ASN A 83 -11.91 6.87 -18.63
C ASN A 83 -12.38 6.96 -17.18
N GLU A 84 -13.22 6.02 -16.75
CA GLU A 84 -13.75 5.95 -15.38
C GLU A 84 -12.70 5.40 -14.39
N ILE A 85 -11.82 4.49 -14.84
CA ILE A 85 -10.67 3.99 -14.05
C ILE A 85 -9.61 5.08 -13.85
N MET A 86 -9.43 5.97 -14.83
CA MET A 86 -8.50 7.10 -14.77
C MET A 86 -9.06 8.29 -13.97
N ASP A 87 -10.36 8.33 -13.67
CA ASP A 87 -10.95 9.40 -12.85
C ASP A 87 -10.64 9.18 -11.36
N PHE A 88 -9.85 10.10 -10.78
CA PHE A 88 -9.51 10.10 -9.36
C PHE A 88 -10.70 10.31 -8.42
N ASN A 89 -11.85 10.76 -8.93
CA ASN A 89 -13.08 10.92 -8.15
C ASN A 89 -13.92 9.62 -8.10
N THR A 90 -13.55 8.60 -8.89
CA THR A 90 -14.25 7.31 -8.88
C THR A 90 -14.15 6.66 -7.51
N THR A 91 -15.30 6.29 -6.95
CA THR A 91 -15.35 5.67 -5.62
C THR A 91 -14.66 4.29 -5.64
N PRO A 92 -14.03 3.87 -4.53
CA PRO A 92 -13.41 2.54 -4.45
C PRO A 92 -14.39 1.39 -4.76
N ALA A 93 -15.65 1.51 -4.35
CA ALA A 93 -16.69 0.52 -4.68
C ALA A 93 -16.97 0.45 -6.19
N ARG A 94 -16.97 1.59 -6.88
CA ARG A 94 -17.13 1.65 -8.34
C ARG A 94 -15.89 1.11 -9.06
N LEU A 95 -14.68 1.48 -8.62
CA LEU A 95 -13.41 0.94 -9.17
C LEU A 95 -13.38 -0.59 -9.07
N ASN A 96 -13.78 -1.16 -7.94
CA ASN A 96 -13.84 -2.62 -7.75
C ASN A 96 -14.79 -3.28 -8.77
N ARG A 97 -15.99 -2.72 -8.95
CA ARG A 97 -16.97 -3.21 -9.95
C ARG A 97 -16.44 -3.11 -11.39
N LEU A 98 -15.80 -1.99 -11.73
CA LEU A 98 -15.27 -1.73 -13.07
C LEU A 98 -14.14 -2.69 -13.43
N CYS A 99 -13.24 -2.95 -12.49
CA CYS A 99 -12.08 -3.81 -12.71
C CYS A 99 -12.46 -5.30 -12.85
N ARG A 100 -13.76 -5.64 -12.74
CA ARG A 100 -14.33 -6.99 -12.88
C ARG A 100 -13.48 -8.06 -12.21
N LEU A 101 -12.91 -7.75 -11.04
CA LEU A 101 -12.36 -8.76 -10.15
C LEU A 101 -13.55 -9.62 -9.78
N SER A 102 -13.70 -10.72 -10.53
CA SER A 102 -14.88 -11.56 -10.57
C SER A 102 -15.20 -11.87 -9.13
N ASN A 103 -16.42 -11.50 -8.74
CA ASN A 103 -16.99 -11.65 -7.41
C ASN A 103 -16.07 -12.44 -6.47
N PHE A 104 -15.59 -11.75 -5.43
CA PHE A 104 -15.36 -12.33 -4.11
C PHE A 104 -16.65 -13.03 -3.63
N SER A 105 -17.11 -14.06 -4.36
CA SER A 105 -18.46 -14.62 -4.34
C SER A 105 -18.72 -15.46 -3.09
N LEU A 106 -17.86 -15.38 -2.07
CA LEU A 106 -17.92 -16.30 -0.94
C LEU A 106 -17.32 -15.75 0.35
N GLY A 107 -17.38 -14.43 0.59
CA GLY A 107 -16.99 -13.86 1.90
C GLY A 107 -15.53 -14.12 2.31
N GLN A 108 -14.67 -14.57 1.38
CA GLN A 108 -13.26 -14.79 1.66
C GLN A 108 -12.55 -13.45 1.71
N ARG A 109 -11.78 -13.22 2.78
CA ARG A 109 -10.87 -12.07 2.86
C ARG A 109 -9.88 -12.14 1.69
N THR A 110 -9.62 -11.03 1.02
CA THR A 110 -8.54 -10.90 0.05
C THR A 110 -7.21 -11.18 0.74
N LEU A 111 -6.74 -12.42 0.65
CA LEU A 111 -5.41 -12.78 1.11
C LEU A 111 -4.42 -12.33 0.04
N LEU A 112 -3.70 -11.25 0.34
CA LEU A 112 -2.56 -10.85 -0.47
C LEU A 112 -1.51 -11.96 -0.35
N LYS A 113 -1.28 -12.68 -1.45
CA LYS A 113 -0.14 -13.60 -1.52
C LYS A 113 1.13 -12.77 -1.56
N PHE A 114 2.11 -13.12 -0.74
CA PHE A 114 3.42 -12.49 -0.73
C PHE A 114 4.51 -13.56 -0.73
N CYS A 115 5.69 -13.21 -1.21
CA CYS A 115 6.87 -14.07 -1.12
C CYS A 115 7.54 -13.83 0.24
N PRO A 116 7.68 -14.85 1.12
CA PRO A 116 8.27 -14.66 2.44
C PRO A 116 9.77 -14.34 2.39
N VAL A 117 10.47 -14.72 1.31
CA VAL A 117 11.88 -14.35 1.08
C VAL A 117 11.97 -12.86 0.76
N CYS A 118 11.19 -12.38 -0.22
CA CYS A 118 11.14 -10.96 -0.57
C CYS A 118 10.72 -10.10 0.63
N ALA A 119 9.68 -10.49 1.38
CA ALA A 119 9.26 -9.75 2.57
C ALA A 119 10.37 -9.64 3.64
N ARG A 120 11.21 -10.67 3.80
CA ARG A 120 12.34 -10.65 4.71
C ARG A 120 13.45 -9.73 4.22
N GLU A 121 13.80 -9.82 2.93
CA GLU A 121 14.81 -8.96 2.29
C GLU A 121 14.38 -7.50 2.30
N ASP A 122 13.10 -7.21 2.05
CA ASP A 122 12.51 -5.88 2.12
C ASP A 122 12.57 -5.33 3.55
N THR A 123 12.35 -6.17 4.56
CA THR A 123 12.48 -5.76 5.97
C THR A 123 13.93 -5.40 6.32
N PHE A 124 14.90 -6.18 5.82
CA PHE A 124 16.31 -5.89 6.01
C PHE A 124 16.73 -4.62 5.27
N SER A 125 16.28 -4.47 4.02
CA SER A 125 16.51 -3.28 3.20
C SER A 125 15.88 -2.04 3.82
N LEU A 126 14.67 -2.16 4.38
CA LEU A 126 14.00 -1.12 5.14
C LEU A 126 14.84 -0.69 6.35
N TRP A 127 15.45 -1.64 7.07
CA TRP A 127 16.34 -1.32 8.19
C TRP A 127 17.57 -0.55 7.70
N CYS A 128 18.22 -1.01 6.63
CA CYS A 128 19.34 -0.30 6.01
C CYS A 128 18.95 1.11 5.56
N TYR A 129 17.77 1.29 4.95
CA TYR A 129 17.25 2.59 4.56
C TYR A 129 16.97 3.49 5.77
N LEU A 130 16.35 2.98 6.84
CA LEU A 130 16.09 3.76 8.05
C LEU A 130 17.39 4.19 8.74
N LEU A 131 18.38 3.31 8.82
CA LEU A 131 19.73 3.62 9.32
C LEU A 131 20.42 4.68 8.45
N ALA A 132 20.36 4.54 7.12
CA ALA A 132 20.95 5.50 6.18
C ALA A 132 20.21 6.85 6.17
N SER A 133 18.91 6.86 6.50
CA SER A 133 18.07 8.06 6.58
C SER A 133 18.18 8.78 7.93
N GLY A 134 19.00 8.29 8.86
CA GLY A 134 19.13 8.86 10.22
C GLY A 134 17.89 8.66 11.10
N ALA A 135 16.96 7.78 10.72
CA ALA A 135 15.81 7.44 11.53
C ALA A 135 16.24 6.45 12.62
N SER A 136 16.49 6.95 13.83
CA SER A 136 16.75 6.12 15.01
C SER A 136 15.52 5.30 15.36
N ALA A 137 15.44 4.07 14.86
CA ALA A 137 14.45 3.09 15.29
C ALA A 137 15.09 2.21 16.38
N SER A 138 14.91 2.61 17.64
CA SER A 138 15.21 1.77 18.80
C SER A 138 14.16 0.66 18.91
N TRP A 139 14.31 -0.42 18.13
CA TRP A 139 13.51 -1.62 18.29
C TRP A 139 14.41 -2.86 18.29
N GLY A 140 14.64 -3.40 19.49
CA GLY A 140 15.16 -4.74 19.68
C GLY A 140 14.07 -5.75 19.32
N TYR A 141 14.30 -6.53 18.27
CA TYR A 141 13.57 -7.76 18.04
C TYR A 141 14.47 -8.92 18.45
N ASN A 142 14.03 -9.70 19.45
CA ASN A 142 14.50 -11.07 19.60
C ASN A 142 14.05 -11.84 18.36
N LEU A 143 15.00 -12.18 17.49
CA LEU A 143 14.82 -13.17 16.43
C LEU A 143 14.34 -14.49 17.08
N PRO A 144 13.33 -15.17 16.53
CA PRO A 144 13.12 -16.57 16.87
C PRO A 144 14.34 -17.33 16.38
N SER A 145 15.05 -17.98 17.30
CA SER A 145 16.12 -18.91 16.97
C SER A 145 15.56 -19.99 16.06
N ALA A 146 16.04 -20.03 14.81
CA ALA A 146 15.90 -21.19 13.95
C ALA A 146 16.73 -22.34 14.55
N SER A 147 16.19 -23.01 15.56
CA SER A 147 16.65 -24.33 15.95
C SER A 147 16.00 -25.34 15.01
N GLY A 148 16.71 -25.65 13.93
CA GLY A 148 16.55 -26.94 13.29
C GLY A 148 16.92 -28.03 14.29
N SER A 149 16.11 -29.07 14.36
CA SER A 149 16.49 -30.35 14.94
C SER A 149 15.68 -31.43 14.22
N ALA A 150 16.42 -32.21 13.42
CA ALA A 150 16.20 -33.56 12.91
C ALA A 150 14.76 -34.08 12.71
#